data_AF-A0A9W5X4F6-F1
#
_entry.id   AF-A0A9W5X4F6-F1
#
_cell.length_a   1.000
_cell.length_b   1.000
_cell.length_c   1.000
_cell.angle_alpha   90.00
_cell.angle_beta   90.00
_cell.angle_gamma   90.00
#
_symmetry.space_group_name_H-M   'P 1'
#
loop_
_entity.id
_entity.type
_entity.pdbx_description
1 polymer ?
#
loop_
_entity_poly.entity_id
_entity_poly.type
_entity_poly.pdbx_seq_one_letter_code
_entity_poly.pdbx_strand_id
1 'polypeptide(L)' 'MTKKEIEAKIAELKSDYVRIQGDAEKLVLVGQNTATAEKKLIELEKEIADMYRKLEEIDVT' A
#
# COMPACT_ATOMS: atom_id res chain seq x y z
N MET A 1 -10.72 14.20 -5.19
CA MET A 1 -9.34 14.05 -5.72
C MET A 1 -9.43 14.03 -7.22
N THR A 2 -8.51 14.67 -7.91
CA THR A 2 -8.32 14.55 -9.36
C THR A 2 -7.67 13.19 -9.68
N LYS A 3 -7.78 12.74 -10.93
CA LYS A 3 -7.10 11.54 -11.42
C LYS A 3 -5.61 11.52 -11.03
N LYS A 4 -4.91 12.63 -11.28
CA LYS A 4 -3.48 12.79 -10.97
C LYS A 4 -3.17 12.68 -9.48
N GLU A 5 -4.02 13.21 -8.61
CA GLU A 5 -3.85 13.09 -7.15
C GLU A 5 -4.03 11.63 -6.68
N ILE A 6 -4.96 10.89 -7.28
CA ILE A 6 -5.17 9.47 -6.97
C ILE A 6 -3.98 8.63 -7.43
N GLU A 7 -3.50 8.85 -8.67
CA GLU A 7 -2.32 8.17 -9.20
C GLU A 7 -1.07 8.45 -8.34
N ALA A 8 -0.88 9.70 -7.93
CA ALA A 8 0.21 10.07 -7.03
C ALA A 8 0.07 9.38 -5.66
N LYS A 9 -1.15 9.30 -5.11
CA LYS A 9 -1.40 8.62 -3.84
C LYS A 9 -1.13 7.11 -3.94
N ILE A 10 -1.54 6.47 -5.04
CA ILE A 10 -1.24 5.05 -5.29
C ILE A 10 0.27 4.82 -5.36
N ALA A 11 1.02 5.71 -6.02
CA ALA A 11 2.47 5.59 -6.08
C ALA A 11 3.13 5.71 -4.70
N GLU A 12 2.67 6.64 -3.87
CA GLU A 12 3.11 6.78 -2.47
C GLU A 12 2.83 5.51 -1.67
N LEU A 13 1.59 5.01 -1.69
CA LEU A 13 1.18 3.80 -0.95
C LEU A 13 1.97 2.56 -1.38
N LYS A 14 2.26 2.41 -2.67
CA LYS A 14 3.10 1.32 -3.18
C LYS A 14 4.55 1.43 -2.72
N SER A 15 5.09 2.64 -2.66
CA SER A 15 6.44 2.88 -2.14
C SER A 15 6.53 2.46 -0.66
N ASP A 16 5.54 2.83 0.13
CA ASP A 16 5.45 2.41 1.54
C ASP A 16 5.29 0.91 1.71
N TYR A 17 4.47 0.28 0.86
CA TYR A 17 4.31 -1.18 0.85
C TYR A 17 5.65 -1.89 0.66
N VAL A 18 6.41 -1.53 -0.38
CA VAL A 18 7.71 -2.14 -0.68
C VAL A 18 8.70 -1.94 0.47
N ARG A 19 8.72 -0.75 1.08
CA ARG A 19 9.59 -0.46 2.23
C ARG A 19 9.24 -1.33 3.43
N ILE A 20 7.96 -1.41 3.80
CA ILE A 20 7.50 -2.19 4.95
C ILE A 20 7.70 -3.69 4.72
N GLN A 21 7.49 -4.17 3.49
CA GLN A 21 7.78 -5.56 3.12
C GLN A 21 9.25 -5.88 3.32
N GLY A 22 10.16 -5.03 2.82
CA GLY A 22 11.60 -5.21 3.01
C GLY A 22 12.03 -5.18 4.48
N ASP A 23 11.37 -4.37 5.31
CA ASP A 23 11.63 -4.37 6.76
C ASP A 23 11.06 -5.63 7.43
N ALA A 24 9.89 -6.12 7.01
CA ALA A 24 9.33 -7.39 7.47
C ALA A 24 10.23 -8.58 7.14
N GLU A 25 10.76 -8.64 5.91
CA GLU A 25 11.70 -9.68 5.48
C GLU A 25 12.96 -9.72 6.37
N LYS A 26 13.51 -8.55 6.72
CA LYS A 26 14.64 -8.47 7.66
C LYS A 26 14.26 -8.99 9.04
N LEU A 27 13.06 -8.68 9.56
CA LEU A 27 12.58 -9.19 10.84
C LEU A 27 12.48 -10.72 10.83
N VAL A 28 11.98 -11.32 9.74
CA VAL A 28 11.96 -12.78 9.57
C VAL A 28 13.37 -13.36 9.64
N LEU A 29 14.34 -12.76 8.94
CA LEU A 29 15.72 -13.25 8.91
C LEU A 29 16.39 -13.28 10.29
N VAL A 30 16.04 -12.32 11.16
CA VAL A 30 16.56 -12.27 12.54
C VAL A 30 15.67 -13.00 13.56
N GLY A 31 14.63 -13.72 13.10
CA GLY A 31 13.71 -14.46 13.96
C GLY A 31 12.81 -13.58 14.82
N GLN A 32 12.55 -12.34 14.41
CA GLN A 32 11.67 -11.40 15.09
C GLN A 32 10.23 -11.45 14.58
N ASN A 33 9.31 -10.95 15.40
CA ASN A 33 7.87 -10.93 15.10
C ASN A 33 7.52 -9.92 13.98
N THR A 34 6.77 -10.37 12.99
CA THR A 34 6.31 -9.59 11.83
C THR A 34 4.87 -9.13 11.90
N ALA A 35 4.09 -9.54 12.90
CA ALA A 35 2.63 -9.35 12.93
C ALA A 35 2.20 -7.88 12.76
N THR A 36 2.97 -6.94 13.31
CA THR A 36 2.70 -5.50 13.13
C THR A 36 2.97 -5.03 11.71
N ALA A 37 4.04 -5.53 11.07
CA ALA A 37 4.36 -5.19 9.69
C ALA A 37 3.32 -5.79 8.73
N GLU A 38 2.94 -7.06 8.92
CA GLU A 38 1.90 -7.74 8.16
C GLU A 38 0.55 -7.03 8.26
N LYS A 39 0.14 -6.62 9.47
CA LYS A 39 -1.09 -5.85 9.64
C LYS A 39 -1.07 -4.55 8.83
N LYS A 40 0.05 -3.82 8.84
CA LYS A 40 0.20 -2.58 8.06
C LYS A 40 0.17 -2.83 6.56
N LEU A 41 0.77 -3.92 6.09
CA LEU A 41 0.72 -4.32 4.67
C LEU A 41 -0.73 -4.58 4.23
N ILE A 42 -1.51 -5.30 5.04
CA ILE A 42 -2.95 -5.54 4.77
C ILE A 42 -3.75 -4.23 4.73
N GLU A 43 -3.44 -3.28 5.61
CA GLU A 43 -4.09 -1.96 5.62
C GLU A 43 -3.75 -1.18 4.35
N LEU A 44 -2.49 -1.19 3.92
CA LEU A 44 -2.05 -0.56 2.67
C LEU A 44 -2.70 -1.20 1.43
N GLU A 45 -2.82 -2.52 1.38
CA GLU A 45 -3.48 -3.23 0.28
C GLU A 45 -4.94 -2.79 0.11
N LYS A 46 -5.65 -2.63 1.23
CA LYS A 46 -7.03 -2.12 1.22
C LYS A 46 -7.09 -0.68 0.71
N GLU A 47 -6.21 0.19 1.19
CA GLU A 47 -6.18 1.59 0.76
C GLU A 47 -5.84 1.72 -0.74
N ILE A 48 -4.87 0.94 -1.24
CA ILE A 48 -4.52 0.89 -2.66
C ILE A 48 -5.71 0.42 -3.49
N ALA A 49 -6.41 -0.64 -3.06
CA ALA A 49 -7.60 -1.14 -3.76
C ALA A 49 -8.71 -0.08 -3.79
N ASP A 50 -8.93 0.64 -2.70
CA ASP A 50 -9.92 1.72 -2.66
C ASP A 50 -9.53 2.91 -3.53
N MET A 51 -8.24 3.23 -3.65
CA MET A 51 -7.78 4.26 -4.60
C MET A 51 -8.01 3.83 -6.05
N TYR A 52 -7.77 2.57 -6.39
CA TYR A 52 -8.05 2.07 -7.74
C TYR A 52 -9.54 2.10 -8.09
N ARG A 53 -10.42 1.76 -7.14
CA ARG A 53 -11.88 1.92 -7.34
C ARG A 53 -12.25 3.37 -7.64
N LYS A 54 -11.73 4.32 -6.86
CA LYS A 54 -11.95 5.76 -7.11
C LYS A 54 -11.40 6.23 -8.46
N LEU A 55 -10.27 5.66 -8.88
CA LEU A 55 -9.68 5.96 -10.20
C LEU A 55 -10.59 5.49 -11.33
N GLU A 56 -11.13 4.28 -11.20
CA GLU A 56 -12.08 3.69 -12.15
C GLU A 56 -13.38 4.50 -12.23
N GLU A 57 -13.94 4.92 -11.08
CA GLU A 57 -15.12 5.79 -11.04
C GLU A 57 -14.91 7.11 -11.80
N ILE A 58 -13.70 7.69 -11.73
CA ILE A 58 -13.35 8.91 -12.49
C ILE A 58 -13.20 8.63 -13.98
N ASP A 59 -12.58 7.53 -14.37
CA ASP A 59 -12.35 7.20 -15.79
C ASP A 59 -13.61 6.76 -16.55
N VAL A 60 -14.66 6.35 -15.84
CA VAL A 60 -15.98 6.00 -16.42
C VAL A 60 -16.86 7.24 -16.65
N THR A 61 -16.50 8.40 -16.08
CA THR A 61 -17.28 9.65 -16.14
C THR A 61 -16.75 10.63 -17.19
#